data_AF-A0A9W5S402-F1
#
_entry.id   AF-A0A9W5S402-F1
#
_cell.length_a   1.000
_cell.length_b   1.000
_cell.length_c   1.000
_cell.angle_alpha   90.00
_cell.angle_beta   90.00
_cell.angle_gamma   90.00
#
_symmetry.space_group_name_H-M   'P 1'
#
loop_
_entity.id
_entity.type
_entity.pdbx_description
1 polymer ?
#
loop_
_entity_poly.entity_id
_entity_poly.type
_entity_poly.pdbx_seq_one_letter_code
_entity_poly.pdbx_strand_id
1 'polypeptide(L)'
;MEKVDIFKDIAERTGGDIYLGVVGAVRTGKSTFIKRFMETVVLPNITSESDRVRAVDELPQSAAGKTIMTTEPKFVPNQAVQVRVSEGLDVNVRLVDCVGYAVEGAKGYEDENGPRMISTPWFEEPIPFQEAAEIGTRKVIQEHSTLGVVVTTDGSIAEIPRSSYVVAEERVIGELK
;
A
#
# COMPACT_ATOMS: atom_id res chain seq x y z
N MET A 1 -3.94 19.99 24.66
CA MET A 1 -4.27 18.69 24.03
C MET A 1 -3.27 17.69 24.54
N GLU A 2 -3.69 16.75 25.38
CA GLU A 2 -2.86 15.58 25.68
C GLU A 2 -2.56 14.90 24.35
N LYS A 3 -1.27 14.74 24.02
CA LYS A 3 -0.84 13.81 22.99
C LYS A 3 -1.20 12.44 23.52
N VAL A 4 -2.40 11.96 23.22
CA VAL A 4 -2.65 10.53 23.19
C VAL A 4 -1.55 9.98 22.29
N ASP A 5 -0.64 9.20 22.87
CA ASP A 5 0.44 8.59 22.11
C ASP A 5 -0.22 7.47 21.29
N ILE A 6 -0.81 7.85 20.16
CA ILE A 6 -1.59 6.99 19.27
C ILE A 6 -0.79 5.73 18.93
N PHE A 7 0.53 5.85 18.80
CA PHE A 7 1.41 4.71 18.55
C PHE A 7 1.49 3.76 19.75
N LYS A 8 1.53 4.30 20.97
CA LYS A 8 1.49 3.49 22.19
C LYS A 8 0.17 2.74 22.34
N ASP A 9 -0.97 3.42 22.11
CA ASP A 9 -2.29 2.81 22.19
C ASP A 9 -2.49 1.74 21.09
N ILE A 10 -2.02 2.00 19.86
CA ILE A 10 -2.04 1.00 18.78
C ILE A 10 -1.18 -0.20 19.18
N ALA A 11 0.06 0.01 19.61
CA ALA A 11 0.96 -1.08 19.99
C ALA A 11 0.41 -1.93 21.15
N GLU A 12 -0.18 -1.30 22.17
CA GLU A 12 -0.80 -2.02 23.30
C GLU A 12 -1.97 -2.89 22.84
N ARG A 13 -2.78 -2.42 21.87
CA ARG A 13 -3.92 -3.17 21.34
C ARG A 13 -3.53 -4.25 20.34
N THR A 14 -2.45 -4.04 19.59
CA THR A 14 -2.01 -4.97 18.53
C THR A 14 -0.89 -5.89 18.98
N GLY A 15 -0.48 -5.84 20.26
CA GLY A 15 0.63 -6.64 20.78
C GLY A 15 1.99 -6.24 20.22
N GLY A 16 2.12 -5.00 19.74
CA GLY A 16 3.33 -4.46 19.13
C GLY A 16 3.40 -4.62 17.61
N ASP A 17 2.45 -5.30 16.96
CA ASP A 17 2.46 -5.48 15.51
C ASP A 17 1.65 -4.39 14.78
N ILE A 18 2.29 -3.66 13.88
CA ILE A 18 1.67 -2.61 13.07
C ILE A 18 1.76 -2.97 11.59
N TYR A 19 0.61 -3.35 11.03
CA TYR A 19 0.44 -3.62 9.61
C TYR A 19 -0.25 -2.42 8.93
N LEU A 20 0.45 -1.76 8.02
CA LEU A 20 -0.07 -0.61 7.27
C LEU A 20 -0.62 -1.06 5.92
N GLY A 21 -1.93 -0.99 5.76
CA GLY A 21 -2.61 -1.18 4.48
C GLY A 21 -2.64 0.12 3.71
N VAL A 22 -1.86 0.23 2.63
CA VAL A 22 -1.82 1.45 1.80
C VAL A 22 -2.71 1.26 0.58
N VAL A 23 -3.82 2.00 0.55
CA VAL A 23 -4.89 1.84 -0.44
C VAL A 23 -5.23 3.16 -1.14
N GLY A 24 -5.98 3.07 -2.25
CA GLY A 24 -6.29 4.20 -3.11
C GLY A 24 -6.25 3.85 -4.60
N ALA A 25 -6.69 4.78 -5.44
CA ALA A 25 -6.68 4.62 -6.89
C ALA A 25 -5.27 4.38 -7.47
N VAL A 26 -5.20 3.81 -8.67
CA VAL A 26 -3.93 3.73 -9.42
C VAL A 26 -3.36 5.13 -9.64
N ARG A 27 -2.03 5.26 -9.69
CA ARG A 27 -1.36 6.54 -9.95
C ARG A 27 -1.61 7.66 -8.92
N THR A 28 -2.06 7.35 -7.70
CA THR A 28 -2.15 8.33 -6.60
C THR A 28 -0.85 8.48 -5.80
N GLY A 29 0.17 7.65 -6.06
CA GLY A 29 1.46 7.71 -5.36
C GLY A 29 1.66 6.69 -4.24
N LYS A 30 0.78 5.67 -4.11
CA LYS A 30 0.89 4.61 -3.09
C LYS A 30 2.29 3.98 -2.98
N SER A 31 2.82 3.45 -4.08
CA SER A 31 4.16 2.83 -4.09
C SER A 31 5.27 3.82 -3.74
N THR A 32 5.12 5.10 -4.08
CA THR A 32 6.05 6.16 -3.69
C THR A 32 5.98 6.44 -2.19
N PHE A 33 4.79 6.48 -1.61
CA PHE A 33 4.60 6.58 -0.16
C PHE A 33 5.27 5.41 0.57
N ILE A 34 5.00 4.17 0.15
CA ILE A 34 5.58 2.96 0.76
C ILE A 34 7.11 3.00 0.67
N LYS A 35 7.66 3.31 -0.51
CA LYS A 35 9.11 3.42 -0.70
C LYS A 35 9.72 4.44 0.25
N ARG A 36 9.15 5.65 0.35
CA ARG A 36 9.65 6.71 1.25
C ARG A 36 9.52 6.35 2.71
N PHE A 37 8.42 5.72 3.10
CA PHE A 37 8.21 5.25 4.46
C PHE A 37 9.26 4.18 4.83
N MET A 38 9.49 3.22 3.94
CA MET A 38 10.52 2.20 4.11
C MET A 38 11.92 2.83 4.23
N GLU A 39 12.30 3.74 3.33
CA GLU A 39 13.61 4.41 3.34
C GLU A 39 13.86 5.24 4.60
N THR A 40 12.82 5.93 5.09
CA THR A 40 12.98 6.93 6.16
C THR A 40 12.75 6.34 7.55
N VAL A 41 11.84 5.36 7.67
CA VAL A 41 11.38 4.86 8.97
C VAL A 41 11.82 3.42 9.21
N VAL A 42 11.69 2.53 8.22
CA VAL A 42 11.89 1.08 8.45
C VAL A 42 13.34 0.66 8.27
N LEU A 43 13.92 0.93 7.10
CA LEU A 43 15.28 0.52 6.73
C LEU A 43 16.39 0.98 7.70
N PRO A 44 16.33 2.18 8.33
CA PRO A 44 17.32 2.59 9.32
C PRO A 44 17.36 1.73 10.58
N ASN A 45 16.29 0.97 10.87
CA ASN A 45 16.20 0.11 12.05
C ASN A 45 16.71 -1.32 11.78
N ILE A 46 17.03 -1.67 10.54
CA ILE A 46 17.59 -2.99 10.20
C ILE A 46 19.10 -2.96 10.39
N THR A 47 19.59 -3.68 11.40
CA THR A 47 21.03 -3.76 11.74
C THR A 47 21.82 -4.72 10.85
N SER A 48 21.17 -5.81 10.42
CA SER A 48 21.74 -6.80 9.51
C SER A 48 21.86 -6.25 8.09
N GLU A 49 23.07 -6.16 7.56
CA GLU A 49 23.32 -5.67 6.20
C GLU A 49 22.63 -6.55 5.15
N SER A 50 22.65 -7.87 5.31
CA SER A 50 21.99 -8.79 4.38
C SER A 50 20.48 -8.61 4.35
N ASP A 51 19.86 -8.39 5.51
CA ASP A 51 18.40 -8.19 5.59
C ASP A 51 18.00 -6.81 5.09
N ARG A 52 18.87 -5.81 5.30
CA ARG A 52 18.67 -4.47 4.76
C ARG A 52 18.72 -4.47 3.23
N VAL A 53 19.69 -5.17 2.62
CA VAL A 53 19.77 -5.33 1.16
C VAL A 53 18.52 -6.03 0.62
N ARG A 54 18.08 -7.13 1.25
CA ARG A 54 16.84 -7.82 0.87
C ARG A 54 15.62 -6.91 0.96
N ALA A 55 15.46 -6.16 2.05
CA ALA A 55 14.34 -5.24 2.21
C ALA A 55 14.36 -4.10 1.19
N VAL A 56 15.54 -3.67 0.73
CA VAL A 56 15.68 -2.69 -0.37
C VAL A 56 15.25 -3.30 -1.71
N ASP A 57 15.66 -4.54 -2.00
CA ASP A 57 15.26 -5.24 -3.23
C ASP A 57 13.75 -5.54 -3.26
N GLU A 58 13.13 -5.62 -2.09
CA GLU A 58 11.68 -5.82 -1.97
C GLU A 58 10.85 -4.56 -2.21
N LEU A 59 11.46 -3.37 -2.22
CA LEU A 59 10.75 -2.09 -2.36
C LEU A 59 9.98 -2.01 -3.69
N PRO A 60 8.79 -1.38 -3.67
CA PRO A 60 8.02 -1.22 -4.88
C PRO A 60 8.73 -0.27 -5.85
N GLN A 61 8.72 -0.64 -7.13
CA GLN A 61 9.28 0.19 -8.19
C GLN A 61 8.31 1.32 -8.53
N SER A 62 8.71 2.56 -8.25
CA SER A 62 7.94 3.74 -8.65
C SER A 62 8.27 4.09 -10.11
N ALA A 63 7.24 4.17 -10.96
CA ALA A 63 7.39 4.59 -12.35
C ALA A 63 6.60 5.89 -12.63
N ALA A 64 7.12 6.73 -13.53
CA ALA A 64 6.44 7.95 -14.00
C ALA A 64 5.37 7.64 -15.07
N GLY A 65 4.48 8.60 -15.34
CA GLY A 65 3.48 8.52 -16.41
C GLY A 65 2.12 7.95 -15.99
N LYS A 66 1.38 7.38 -16.95
CA LYS A 66 -0.01 6.89 -16.78
C LYS A 66 -0.10 5.37 -16.63
N THR A 67 0.98 4.65 -16.96
CA THR A 67 1.00 3.19 -16.98
C THR A 67 1.06 2.61 -15.57
N ILE A 68 0.22 1.60 -15.32
CA ILE A 68 0.16 0.83 -14.10
C ILE A 68 1.23 -0.26 -14.15
N MET A 69 2.16 -0.20 -13.20
CA MET A 69 3.23 -1.19 -13.06
C MET A 69 2.89 -2.26 -12.02
N THR A 70 2.17 -1.89 -10.95
CA THR A 70 1.82 -2.81 -9.87
C THR A 70 0.83 -3.85 -10.36
N THR A 71 1.27 -5.10 -10.36
CA THR A 71 0.49 -6.25 -10.83
C THR A 71 0.07 -7.19 -9.74
N GLU A 72 0.62 -7.10 -8.53
CA GLU A 72 0.29 -8.02 -7.46
C GLU A 72 0.36 -7.29 -6.11
N PRO A 73 -0.54 -7.62 -5.15
CA PRO A 73 -0.39 -7.18 -3.79
C PRO A 73 0.90 -7.74 -3.19
N LYS A 74 1.72 -6.88 -2.57
CA LYS A 74 2.99 -7.30 -1.97
C LYS A 74 3.16 -6.74 -0.57
N PHE A 75 3.56 -7.60 0.34
CA PHE A 75 4.01 -7.18 1.67
C PHE A 75 5.47 -6.73 1.62
N VAL A 76 5.74 -5.54 2.18
CA VAL A 76 7.07 -4.92 2.17
C VAL A 76 7.37 -4.33 3.56
N PRO A 77 8.44 -4.77 4.25
CA PRO A 77 9.30 -5.91 3.90
C PRO A 77 8.55 -7.25 4.07
N ASN A 78 9.10 -8.33 3.51
CA ASN A 78 8.47 -9.65 3.63
C ASN A 78 8.46 -10.15 5.08
N GLN A 79 9.43 -9.78 5.89
CA GLN A 79 9.41 -9.99 7.33
C GLN A 79 9.20 -8.65 8.04
N ALA A 80 8.38 -8.64 9.10
CA ALA A 80 8.16 -7.43 9.87
C ALA A 80 9.47 -6.97 10.53
N VAL A 81 9.70 -5.66 10.55
CA VAL A 81 10.92 -5.06 11.11
C VAL A 81 10.55 -4.29 12.37
N GLN A 82 11.29 -4.55 13.45
CA GLN A 82 11.14 -3.81 14.69
C GLN A 82 11.64 -2.37 14.50
N VAL A 83 10.81 -1.40 14.85
CA VAL A 83 11.07 0.04 14.80
C VAL A 83 10.84 0.61 16.18
N ARG A 84 11.79 1.40 16.68
CA ARG A 84 11.63 2.14 17.93
C ARG A 84 10.94 3.47 17.66
N VAL A 85 9.73 3.64 18.20
CA VAL A 85 8.90 4.85 17.97
C VAL A 85 9.11 5.88 19.09
N SER A 86 9.25 5.42 20.32
CA SER A 86 9.55 6.25 21.49
C SER A 86 10.29 5.43 22.55
N GLU A 87 10.72 6.07 23.64
CA GLU A 87 11.43 5.39 24.72
C GLU A 87 10.53 4.32 25.35
N GLY A 88 10.96 3.05 25.29
CA GLY A 88 10.19 1.91 25.78
C GLY A 88 9.05 1.44 24.88
N LEU A 89 8.95 1.96 23.64
CA LEU A 89 7.95 1.55 22.65
C LEU A 89 8.64 1.06 21.37
N ASP A 90 8.74 -0.26 21.25
CA ASP A 90 9.20 -0.94 20.04
C ASP A 90 8.00 -1.62 19.35
N VAL A 91 7.87 -1.45 18.04
CA VAL A 91 6.76 -1.99 17.24
C VAL A 91 7.28 -2.71 15.99
N ASN A 92 6.67 -3.81 15.60
CA ASN A 92 7.00 -4.50 14.35
C ASN A 92 6.19 -3.92 13.20
N VAL A 93 6.86 -3.39 12.18
CA VAL A 93 6.19 -2.72 11.07
C VAL A 93 6.28 -3.55 9.80
N ARG A 94 5.15 -3.64 9.09
CA ARG A 94 5.05 -4.21 7.75
C ARG A 94 3.99 -3.47 6.94
N LEU A 95 4.26 -3.19 5.66
CA LEU A 95 3.33 -2.51 4.77
C LEU A 95 2.77 -3.47 3.72
N VAL A 96 1.60 -3.15 3.17
CA VAL A 96 1.01 -3.86 2.04
C VAL A 96 0.81 -2.88 0.88
N ASP A 97 1.50 -3.10 -0.23
CA ASP A 97 1.24 -2.40 -1.50
C ASP A 97 0.11 -3.11 -2.23
N CYS A 98 -1.03 -2.44 -2.41
CA CYS A 98 -2.19 -3.00 -3.10
C CYS A 98 -2.30 -2.49 -4.54
N VAL A 99 -2.85 -3.33 -5.40
CA VAL A 99 -3.34 -2.89 -6.70
C VAL A 99 -4.41 -1.81 -6.47
N GLY A 100 -4.26 -0.67 -7.12
CA GLY A 100 -5.21 0.43 -6.96
C GLY A 100 -6.44 0.28 -7.84
N TYR A 101 -7.53 0.95 -7.47
CA TYR A 101 -8.71 1.08 -8.33
C TYR A 101 -8.34 1.77 -9.63
N ALA A 102 -8.80 1.20 -10.74
CA ALA A 102 -8.63 1.81 -12.06
C ALA A 102 -9.34 3.17 -12.11
N VAL A 103 -8.74 4.11 -12.84
CA VAL A 103 -9.30 5.44 -13.10
C VAL A 103 -9.18 5.76 -14.59
N GLU A 104 -10.10 6.56 -15.10
CA GLU A 104 -10.05 7.03 -16.48
C GLU A 104 -8.75 7.80 -16.75
N GLY A 105 -8.06 7.42 -17.83
CA GLY A 105 -6.77 8.00 -18.23
C GLY A 105 -5.54 7.24 -17.72
N ALA A 106 -5.70 6.29 -16.78
CA ALA A 106 -4.64 5.32 -16.48
C ALA A 106 -4.52 4.29 -17.63
N LYS A 107 -3.34 3.67 -17.76
CA LYS A 107 -3.08 2.63 -18.77
C LYS A 107 -2.59 1.34 -18.12
N GLY A 108 -2.83 0.20 -18.76
CA GLY A 108 -2.27 -1.10 -18.33
C GLY A 108 -3.13 -1.89 -17.34
N TYR A 109 -4.42 -1.53 -17.20
CA TYR A 109 -5.44 -2.40 -16.59
C TYR A 109 -6.23 -3.21 -17.65
N GLU A 110 -6.03 -2.91 -18.94
CA GLU A 110 -6.50 -3.64 -20.11
C GLU A 110 -5.32 -3.83 -21.08
N ASP A 111 -5.35 -4.92 -21.85
CA ASP A 111 -4.41 -5.26 -22.94
C ASP A 111 -5.18 -5.59 -24.24
N GLU A 112 -4.47 -6.02 -25.29
CA GLU A 112 -5.07 -6.31 -26.61
C GLU A 112 -6.13 -7.42 -26.59
N ASN A 113 -6.14 -8.27 -25.56
CA ASN A 113 -7.06 -9.40 -25.42
C ASN A 113 -8.19 -9.13 -24.40
N GLY A 114 -8.27 -7.91 -23.84
CA GLY A 114 -9.30 -7.50 -22.89
C GLY A 114 -8.73 -7.10 -21.53
N PRO A 115 -9.45 -7.33 -20.42
CA PRO A 115 -8.98 -6.99 -19.08
C PRO A 115 -7.65 -7.70 -18.77
N ARG A 116 -6.68 -6.95 -18.25
CA ARG A 116 -5.41 -7.54 -17.83
C ARG A 116 -5.66 -8.48 -16.66
N MET A 117 -5.22 -9.72 -16.78
CA MET A 117 -5.33 -10.71 -15.72
C MET A 117 -4.16 -10.60 -14.73
N ILE A 118 -4.45 -10.72 -13.44
CA ILE A 118 -3.51 -10.57 -12.35
C ILE A 118 -3.60 -11.78 -11.41
N SER A 119 -2.43 -12.31 -11.04
CA SER A 119 -2.31 -13.26 -9.94
C SER A 119 -2.38 -12.52 -8.61
N THR A 120 -3.17 -13.04 -7.69
CA THR A 120 -3.27 -12.50 -6.33
C THR A 120 -3.01 -13.60 -5.31
N PRO A 121 -2.59 -13.28 -4.08
CA PRO A 121 -2.47 -14.29 -3.03
C PRO A 121 -3.83 -14.81 -2.54
N TRP A 122 -4.94 -14.29 -3.06
CA TRP A 122 -6.30 -14.57 -2.59
C TRP A 122 -7.02 -15.65 -3.41
N PHE A 123 -6.55 -15.91 -4.63
CA PHE A 123 -7.17 -16.84 -5.58
C PHE A 123 -6.11 -17.70 -6.26
N GLU A 124 -6.46 -18.95 -6.57
CA GLU A 124 -5.57 -19.86 -7.30
C GLU A 124 -5.47 -19.49 -8.79
N GLU A 125 -6.59 -19.06 -9.38
CA GLU A 125 -6.64 -18.64 -10.78
C GLU A 125 -6.46 -17.11 -10.89
N PRO A 126 -5.77 -16.63 -11.95
CA PRO A 126 -5.69 -15.20 -12.22
C PRO A 126 -7.07 -14.58 -12.42
N ILE A 127 -7.28 -13.38 -11.87
CA ILE A 127 -8.54 -12.63 -11.96
C ILE A 127 -8.32 -11.28 -12.68
N PRO A 128 -9.37 -10.62 -13.21
CA PRO A 128 -9.24 -9.33 -13.86
C PRO A 128 -8.66 -8.25 -12.93
N PHE A 129 -7.87 -7.33 -13.49
CA PHE A 129 -7.22 -6.23 -12.75
C PHE A 129 -8.18 -5.47 -11.84
N GLN A 130 -9.35 -5.09 -12.35
CA GLN A 130 -10.33 -4.31 -11.59
C GLN A 130 -10.85 -5.10 -10.39
N GLU A 131 -11.15 -6.38 -10.58
CA GLU A 131 -11.60 -7.27 -9.51
C GLU A 131 -10.50 -7.48 -8.46
N ALA A 132 -9.25 -7.66 -8.88
CA ALA A 132 -8.10 -7.75 -7.99
C ALA A 132 -7.92 -6.49 -7.13
N ALA A 133 -8.16 -5.30 -7.69
CA ALA A 133 -8.08 -4.04 -6.95
C ALA A 133 -9.18 -3.92 -5.88
N GLU A 134 -10.41 -4.31 -6.21
CA GLU A 134 -11.55 -4.26 -5.29
C GLU A 134 -11.37 -5.26 -4.14
N ILE A 135 -11.11 -6.52 -4.47
CA ILE A 135 -10.95 -7.58 -3.47
C ILE A 135 -9.69 -7.34 -2.64
N GLY A 136 -8.60 -6.91 -3.28
CA GLY A 136 -7.34 -6.62 -2.61
C GLY A 136 -7.48 -5.50 -1.59
N THR A 137 -8.17 -4.40 -1.93
CA THR A 137 -8.39 -3.29 -1.00
C THR A 137 -9.20 -3.74 0.21
N ARG A 138 -10.33 -4.42 -0.02
CA ARG A 138 -11.18 -4.93 1.07
C ARG A 138 -10.42 -5.89 1.98
N LYS A 139 -9.75 -6.91 1.42
CA LYS A 139 -9.01 -7.90 2.22
C LYS A 139 -7.87 -7.26 3.00
N VAL A 140 -7.12 -6.35 2.39
CA VAL A 140 -6.01 -5.72 3.09
C VAL A 140 -6.49 -4.88 4.26
N ILE A 141 -7.55 -4.10 4.09
CA ILE A 141 -8.09 -3.26 5.16
C ILE A 141 -8.74 -4.11 6.26
N GLN A 142 -9.56 -5.10 5.90
CA GLN A 142 -10.37 -5.85 6.87
C GLN A 142 -9.61 -7.00 7.55
N GLU A 143 -8.67 -7.64 6.85
CA GLU A 143 -8.04 -8.89 7.31
C GLU A 143 -6.54 -8.73 7.60
N HIS A 144 -5.85 -7.72 7.03
CA HIS A 144 -4.38 -7.66 7.04
C HIS A 144 -3.78 -6.32 7.47
N SER A 145 -4.59 -5.39 7.99
CA SER A 145 -4.13 -4.08 8.41
C SER A 145 -4.59 -3.77 9.83
N THR A 146 -3.68 -3.27 10.64
CA THR A 146 -4.03 -2.63 11.91
C THR A 146 -4.22 -1.12 11.71
N LEU A 147 -3.61 -0.56 10.67
CA LEU A 147 -3.79 0.83 10.25
C LEU A 147 -4.03 0.91 8.74
N GLY A 148 -5.18 1.47 8.33
CA GLY A 148 -5.47 1.81 6.94
C GLY A 148 -4.95 3.20 6.58
N VAL A 149 -4.21 3.32 5.48
CA VAL A 149 -3.73 4.59 4.93
C VAL A 149 -4.28 4.76 3.52
N VAL A 150 -5.10 5.79 3.30
CA VAL A 150 -5.56 6.14 1.95
C VAL A 150 -4.64 7.20 1.35
N VAL A 151 -4.16 6.94 0.14
CA VAL A 151 -3.40 7.92 -0.64
C VAL A 151 -4.27 8.43 -1.78
N THR A 152 -4.57 9.72 -1.73
CA THR A 152 -5.36 10.45 -2.73
C THR A 152 -4.49 11.46 -3.49
N THR A 153 -5.06 12.11 -4.50
CA THR A 153 -4.36 13.12 -5.29
C THR A 153 -5.31 14.24 -5.71
N ASP A 154 -4.77 15.45 -5.82
CA ASP A 154 -5.41 16.61 -6.43
C ASP A 154 -5.32 16.62 -7.97
N GLY A 155 -4.76 15.56 -8.58
CA GLY A 155 -4.58 15.43 -10.03
C GLY A 155 -3.37 16.20 -10.59
N SER A 156 -2.54 16.80 -9.73
CA SER A 156 -1.31 17.49 -10.15
C SER A 156 -0.20 16.52 -10.59
N ILE A 157 -0.36 15.23 -10.30
CA ILE A 157 0.62 14.17 -10.59
C ILE A 157 0.03 13.18 -11.60
N ALA A 158 0.88 12.64 -12.48
CA ALA A 158 0.56 11.61 -13.48
C ALA A 158 -0.32 12.03 -14.67
N GLU A 159 -0.54 13.34 -14.92
CA GLU A 159 -1.30 13.83 -16.09
C GLU A 159 -2.71 13.22 -16.22
N ILE A 160 -3.32 12.89 -15.09
CA ILE A 160 -4.71 12.42 -14.98
C ILE A 160 -5.46 13.50 -14.20
N PRO A 161 -6.58 14.03 -14.72
CA PRO A 161 -7.29 15.10 -14.04
C PRO A 161 -7.92 14.60 -12.73
N ARG A 162 -8.05 15.51 -11.75
CA ARG A 162 -8.67 15.21 -10.45
C ARG A 162 -10.02 14.50 -10.56
N SER A 163 -10.84 14.91 -11.52
CA SER A 163 -12.17 14.36 -11.77
C SER A 163 -12.16 12.84 -11.99
N SER A 164 -11.13 12.30 -12.63
CA SER A 164 -10.99 10.85 -12.87
C SER A 164 -10.83 10.05 -11.58
N TYR A 165 -10.36 10.67 -10.50
CA TYR A 165 -10.09 10.00 -9.22
C TYR A 165 -11.28 9.98 -8.26
N VAL A 166 -12.27 10.86 -8.44
CA VAL A 166 -13.33 11.09 -7.45
C VAL A 166 -14.10 9.81 -7.15
N VAL A 167 -14.58 9.11 -8.19
CA VAL A 167 -15.36 7.88 -8.02
C VAL A 167 -14.56 6.77 -7.33
N ALA A 168 -13.29 6.60 -7.72
CA ALA A 168 -12.43 5.58 -7.12
C ALA A 168 -12.09 5.92 -5.65
N GLU A 169 -11.88 7.20 -5.34
CA GLU A 169 -11.64 7.67 -3.98
C GLU A 169 -12.86 7.48 -3.08
N GLU A 170 -14.07 7.83 -3.55
CA GLU A 170 -15.31 7.61 -2.82
C GLU A 170 -15.53 6.12 -2.49
N ARG A 171 -15.23 5.23 -3.45
CA ARG A 171 -15.27 3.78 -3.22
C ARG A 171 -14.29 3.34 -2.15
N VAL A 172 -13.02 3.72 -2.26
CA VAL A 172 -11.97 3.35 -1.30
C VAL A 172 -12.34 3.83 0.11
N ILE A 173 -12.80 5.08 0.24
CA ILE A 173 -13.23 5.64 1.52
C ILE A 173 -14.46 4.91 2.06
N GLY A 174 -15.39 4.50 1.18
CA GLY A 174 -16.54 3.70 1.54
C GLY A 174 -16.17 2.34 2.14
N GLU A 175 -15.11 1.72 1.65
CA GLU A 175 -14.61 0.42 2.15
C GLU A 175 -13.85 0.51 3.48
N LEU A 176 -13.45 1.71 3.90
CA LEU A 176 -12.80 1.93 5.19
C LEU A 176 -13.78 2.09 6.38
N LYS A 177 -15.08 2.17 6.12
CA LYS A 177 -16.12 2.29 7.15
C LYS A 177 -16.42 0.94 7.79
#